data_AF-A0A497IGD5-F1
#
_entry.id   AF-A0A497IGD5-F1
#
_cell.length_a   1.000
_cell.length_b   1.000
_cell.length_c   1.000
_cell.angle_alpha   90.00
_cell.angle_beta   90.00
_cell.angle_gamma   90.00
#
_symmetry.space_group_name_H-M   'P 1'
#
loop_
_entity.id
_entity.type
_entity.pdbx_description
1 polymer ?
#
loop_
_entity_poly.entity_id
_entity_poly.type
_entity_poly.pdbx_seq_one_letter_code
_entity_poly.pdbx_strand_id
1 'polypeptide(L)'
;MNEEAVSPVIGVILMVAITVILAAVIASFVFGMGPSESAPVAQLSASDGIDDVSSSSGSEKIIKLQHKGGDTIVLNEIKCIIGSTTNASLISNDNLSALLD
;
A
#
# COMPACT_ATOMS: atom_id res chain seq x y z
N MET A 1 0.55 -68.02 -16.05
CA MET A 1 0.14 -68.12 -14.63
C MET A 1 -0.04 -66.70 -14.14
N ASN A 2 -1.30 -66.27 -14.09
CA ASN A 2 -1.85 -65.10 -13.40
C ASN A 2 -1.14 -63.75 -13.51
N GLU A 3 -1.41 -63.02 -14.59
CA GLU A 3 -1.58 -61.57 -14.51
C GLU A 3 -2.84 -61.29 -13.66
N GLU A 4 -2.66 -61.03 -12.36
CA GLU A 4 -3.73 -60.47 -11.55
C GLU A 4 -4.08 -59.10 -12.13
N ALA A 5 -5.16 -59.08 -12.92
CA ALA A 5 -5.80 -57.86 -13.36
C ALA A 5 -6.13 -57.04 -12.11
N VAL A 6 -5.42 -55.94 -11.94
CA VAL A 6 -5.69 -54.95 -10.91
C VAL A 6 -7.18 -54.64 -10.95
N SER A 7 -7.88 -54.87 -9.84
CA SER A 7 -9.34 -54.74 -9.82
C SER A 7 -9.74 -53.31 -10.21
N PRO A 8 -10.82 -53.11 -11.00
CA PRO A 8 -11.28 -51.79 -11.45
C PRO A 8 -11.41 -50.76 -10.31
N VAL A 9 -11.67 -51.24 -9.09
CA VAL A 9 -11.83 -50.44 -7.87
C VAL A 9 -10.52 -49.82 -7.40
N ILE A 10 -9.38 -50.52 -7.50
CA ILE A 10 -8.09 -49.95 -7.08
C ILE A 10 -7.70 -48.77 -7.98
N GLY A 11 -7.98 -48.85 -9.30
CA GLY A 11 -7.71 -47.76 -10.22
C GLY A 11 -8.52 -46.50 -9.90
N VAL A 12 -9.78 -46.68 -9.53
CA VAL A 12 -10.67 -45.57 -9.14
C VAL A 12 -10.20 -44.91 -7.85
N ILE A 13 -9.83 -45.69 -6.83
CA ILE A 13 -9.34 -45.15 -5.56
C ILE A 13 -8.05 -44.35 -5.79
N LEU A 14 -7.13 -44.85 -6.61
CA LEU A 14 -5.88 -44.16 -6.93
C LEU A 14 -6.11 -42.86 -7.71
N MET A 15 -7.03 -42.87 -8.68
CA MET A 15 -7.38 -41.68 -9.46
C MET A 15 -7.98 -40.58 -8.58
N VAL A 16 -8.91 -40.95 -7.69
CA VAL A 16 -9.54 -40.01 -6.76
C VAL A 16 -8.53 -39.48 -5.75
N ALA A 17 -7.65 -40.34 -5.21
CA ALA A 17 -6.65 -39.92 -4.23
C ALA A 17 -5.73 -38.83 -4.77
N ILE A 18 -5.19 -39.00 -5.98
CA ILE A 18 -4.24 -38.04 -6.56
C ILE A 18 -4.94 -36.71 -6.87
N THR A 19 -6.15 -36.73 -7.42
CA THR A 19 -6.90 -35.51 -7.74
C THR A 19 -7.28 -34.72 -6.48
N VAL A 20 -7.62 -35.39 -5.38
CA VAL A 20 -7.90 -34.75 -4.10
C VAL A 20 -6.65 -34.09 -3.52
N ILE A 21 -5.49 -34.75 -3.59
CA ILE A 21 -4.22 -34.18 -3.14
C ILE A 21 -3.88 -32.93 -3.97
N LEU A 22 -3.95 -33.02 -5.30
CA LEU A 22 -3.64 -31.89 -6.18
C LEU A 22 -4.60 -30.72 -5.95
N ALA A 23 -5.90 -30.99 -5.80
CA ALA A 23 -6.89 -29.96 -5.52
C ALA A 23 -6.61 -29.22 -4.20
N ALA A 24 -6.29 -29.96 -3.13
CA ALA A 24 -5.97 -29.37 -1.81
C ALA A 24 -4.72 -28.49 -1.85
N VAL A 25 -3.68 -28.93 -2.55
CA VAL A 25 -2.42 -28.18 -2.67
C VAL A 25 -2.64 -26.89 -3.45
N ILE A 26 -3.30 -26.93 -4.60
CA ILE A 26 -3.56 -25.73 -5.41
C ILE A 26 -4.48 -24.76 -4.67
N ALA A 27 -5.51 -25.25 -3.98
CA ALA A 27 -6.35 -24.40 -3.13
C ALA A 27 -5.52 -23.67 -2.06
N SER A 28 -4.57 -24.36 -1.45
CA SER A 28 -3.67 -23.75 -0.44
C SER A 28 -2.80 -22.64 -1.04
N PHE A 29 -2.33 -22.80 -2.27
CA PHE A 29 -1.59 -21.74 -2.96
C PHE A 29 -2.49 -20.57 -3.38
N VAL A 30 -3.69 -20.85 -3.89
CA VAL A 30 -4.65 -19.83 -4.33
C VAL A 30 -5.17 -19.01 -3.14
N PHE A 31 -5.46 -19.64 -2.01
CA PHE A 31 -5.89 -18.95 -0.80
C PHE A 31 -4.73 -18.36 0.00
N GLY A 32 -3.55 -18.98 -0.04
CA GLY A 32 -2.35 -18.50 0.65
C GLY A 32 -1.71 -17.28 -0.01
N MET A 33 -1.97 -17.06 -1.30
CA MET A 33 -1.63 -15.84 -2.02
C MET A 33 -2.79 -14.85 -1.90
N GLY A 34 -3.08 -14.43 -0.67
CA GLY A 34 -4.01 -13.33 -0.42
C GLY A 34 -3.61 -12.10 -1.24
N PRO A 35 -4.55 -11.17 -1.53
CA PRO A 35 -4.19 -9.94 -2.21
C PRO A 35 -3.05 -9.29 -1.44
N SER A 36 -1.94 -8.99 -2.12
CA SER A 36 -0.91 -8.14 -1.54
C SER A 36 -1.62 -6.86 -1.10
N GLU A 37 -1.72 -6.65 0.21
CA GLU A 37 -2.27 -5.42 0.79
C GLU A 37 -1.61 -4.27 0.02
N SER A 38 -2.41 -3.59 -0.81
CA SER A 38 -1.88 -2.54 -1.65
C SER A 38 -1.37 -1.47 -0.72
N ALA A 39 -0.06 -1.19 -0.77
CA ALA A 39 0.51 -0.16 0.07
C ALA A 39 -0.31 1.13 -0.11
N PRO A 40 -0.60 1.86 0.98
CA PRO A 40 -1.39 3.08 0.88
C PRO A 40 -0.70 4.06 -0.06
N VAL A 41 -1.40 4.43 -1.13
CA VAL A 41 -0.95 5.41 -2.11
C VAL A 41 -1.74 6.69 -1.90
N ALA A 42 -1.04 7.80 -1.68
CA ALA A 42 -1.63 9.12 -1.60
C ALA A 42 -1.00 10.02 -2.66
N GLN A 43 -1.84 10.76 -3.38
CA GLN A 43 -1.39 11.70 -4.40
C GLN A 43 -1.25 13.08 -3.76
N LEU A 44 0.00 13.55 -3.62
CA LEU A 44 0.31 14.89 -3.11
C LEU A 44 0.74 15.82 -4.24
N SER A 45 0.23 17.04 -4.24
CA SER A 45 0.70 18.12 -5.10
C SER A 45 1.30 19.24 -4.26
N ALA A 46 2.51 19.68 -4.62
CA ALA A 46 3.19 20.81 -3.99
C ALA A 46 3.17 22.01 -4.94
N SER A 47 2.74 23.16 -4.45
CA SER A 47 2.76 24.41 -5.20
C SER A 47 3.28 25.56 -4.34
N ASP A 48 3.78 26.61 -5.00
CA ASP A 48 4.14 27.83 -4.30
C ASP A 48 2.88 28.44 -3.66
N GLY A 49 2.99 28.78 -2.38
CA GLY A 49 1.86 29.14 -1.53
C GLY A 49 1.55 30.64 -1.50
N ILE A 50 2.17 31.41 -2.39
CA ILE A 50 2.24 32.88 -2.34
C ILE A 50 0.87 33.58 -2.37
N ASP A 51 -0.20 32.87 -2.72
CA ASP A 51 -1.51 33.44 -3.06
C ASP A 51 -2.64 33.22 -2.03
N ASP A 52 -2.52 32.32 -1.01
CA ASP A 52 -3.62 32.13 0.00
C ASP A 52 -3.37 32.76 1.36
N VAL A 53 -2.13 33.11 1.70
CA VAL A 53 -1.86 33.69 3.02
C VAL A 53 -1.59 35.16 2.81
N SER A 54 -2.56 35.98 3.22
CA SER A 54 -2.41 37.42 3.37
C SER A 54 -1.40 37.72 4.49
N SER A 55 -0.13 37.37 4.31
CA SER A 55 0.95 37.78 5.20
C SER A 55 1.26 39.25 4.90
N SER A 56 0.52 40.11 5.60
CA SER A 56 0.88 41.51 5.76
C SER A 56 2.29 41.56 6.35
N SER A 57 3.25 41.97 5.52
CA SER A 57 4.56 42.46 5.94
C SER A 57 5.51 41.44 6.60
N GLY A 58 5.91 40.40 5.86
CA GLY A 58 7.06 39.56 6.23
C GLY A 58 7.38 38.55 5.16
N SER A 59 8.66 38.39 4.82
CA SER A 59 9.20 37.54 3.73
C SER A 59 9.04 36.03 4.00
N GLU A 60 7.84 35.56 4.32
CA GLU A 60 7.53 34.17 4.62
C GLU A 60 7.37 33.39 3.30
N LYS A 61 8.25 32.40 3.07
CA LYS A 61 8.11 31.48 1.94
C LYS A 61 7.14 30.37 2.33
N ILE A 62 6.00 30.30 1.66
CA ILE A 62 4.93 29.35 1.97
C ILE A 62 4.90 28.29 0.87
N ILE A 63 4.86 27.02 1.26
CA ILE A 63 4.67 25.90 0.34
C ILE A 63 3.32 25.26 0.66
N LYS A 64 2.44 25.19 -0.33
CA LYS A 64 1.15 24.51 -0.21
C LYS A 64 1.34 23.04 -0.59
N LEU A 65 0.87 22.15 0.28
CA LEU A 65 0.79 20.71 0.03
C LEU A 65 -0.67 20.30 0.03
N GLN A 66 -1.17 19.80 -1.10
CA GLN A 66 -2.56 19.38 -1.25
C GLN A 66 -2.66 17.88 -1.52
N HIS A 67 -3.51 17.21 -0.74
CA HIS A 67 -3.89 15.82 -0.98
C HIS A 67 -4.98 15.77 -2.07
N LYS A 68 -4.65 15.20 -3.23
CA LYS A 68 -5.52 15.16 -4.42
C LYS A 68 -6.33 13.88 -4.54
N GLY A 69 -6.11 12.91 -3.66
CA GLY A 69 -6.82 11.64 -3.62
C GLY A 69 -5.90 10.48 -3.22
N GLY A 70 -6.50 9.30 -3.06
CA GLY A 70 -5.84 8.13 -2.51
C GLY A 70 -6.19 7.94 -1.03
N ASP A 71 -5.28 7.35 -0.27
CA ASP A 71 -5.51 6.99 1.12
C ASP A 71 -5.46 8.20 2.08
N THR A 72 -6.16 8.11 3.21
CA THR A 72 -6.25 9.22 4.17
C THR A 72 -4.91 9.45 4.87
N ILE A 73 -4.44 10.70 4.86
CA ILE A 73 -3.19 11.08 5.52
C ILE A 73 -3.50 11.64 6.91
N VAL A 74 -3.08 10.93 7.96
CA VAL A 74 -3.25 11.38 9.35
C VAL A 74 -2.14 12.36 9.71
N LEU A 75 -2.47 13.64 9.91
CA LEU A 75 -1.48 14.70 10.16
C LEU A 75 -0.75 14.60 11.51
N ASN A 76 -1.31 13.87 12.47
CA ASN A 76 -0.73 13.74 13.82
C ASN A 76 0.58 12.92 13.85
N GLU A 77 0.87 12.18 12.78
CA GLU A 77 2.02 11.24 12.70
C GLU A 77 2.92 11.49 11.49
N ILE A 78 2.91 12.71 10.93
CA ILE A 78 3.76 13.08 9.79
C ILE A 78 5.05 13.73 10.32
N LYS A 79 6.14 13.68 9.55
CA LYS A 79 7.31 14.55 9.76
C LYS A 79 7.70 15.14 8.41
N CYS A 80 7.65 16.46 8.28
CA CYS A 80 8.09 17.16 7.07
C CYS A 80 9.57 17.54 7.18
N ILE A 81 10.38 17.12 6.22
CA ILE A 81 11.81 17.47 6.15
C ILE A 81 12.04 18.22 4.83
N ILE A 82 12.44 19.49 4.92
CA ILE A 82 12.78 20.29 3.75
C ILE A 82 14.30 20.44 3.73
N GLY A 83 14.93 19.71 2.82
CA GLY A 83 16.37 19.74 2.58
C GLY A 83 16.72 20.57 1.35
N SER A 84 17.61 21.55 1.51
CA SER A 84 18.39 22.09 0.40
C SER A 84 19.73 21.34 0.33
N THR A 85 20.35 21.29 -0.85
CA THR A 85 21.67 20.67 -1.11
C THR A 85 22.75 21.07 -0.09
N THR A 86 22.58 22.17 0.63
CA THR A 86 23.55 22.66 1.62
C THR A 86 23.05 22.67 3.07
N ASN A 87 21.73 22.62 3.32
CA ASN A 87 21.17 22.65 4.69
C ASN A 87 19.81 21.94 4.75
N ALA A 88 19.64 21.02 5.70
CA ALA A 88 18.36 20.41 6.01
C ALA A 88 17.74 21.09 7.23
N SER A 89 16.57 21.70 7.05
CA SER A 89 15.79 22.25 8.16
C SER A 89 14.64 21.30 8.47
N LEU A 90 14.58 20.84 9.72
CA LEU A 90 13.51 19.99 10.22
C LEU A 90 12.35 20.91 10.65
N ILE A 91 11.26 20.93 9.88
CA ILE A 91 10.05 21.63 10.31
C ILE A 91 9.26 20.65 11.18
N SER A 92 9.27 20.88 12.49
CA SER A 92 8.50 20.07 13.44
C SER A 92 7.00 20.33 13.29
N ASN A 93 6.19 19.32 13.62
CA ASN A 93 4.73 19.28 13.42
C ASN A 93 3.97 20.46 14.03
N ASP A 94 4.56 21.15 15.01
CA ASP A 94 3.96 22.32 15.66
C ASP A 94 3.65 23.47 14.69
N ASN A 95 4.25 23.49 13.49
CA ASN A 95 4.02 24.51 12.46
C ASN A 95 3.26 23.98 11.22
N LEU A 96 2.83 22.72 11.22
CA LEU A 96 2.05 22.14 10.10
C LEU A 96 0.56 22.39 10.36
N SER A 97 0.08 23.57 9.97
CA SER A 97 -1.35 23.89 10.01
C SER A 97 -2.05 23.32 8.76
N ALA A 98 -3.07 22.48 8.98
CA ALA A 98 -3.99 22.09 7.91
C ALA A 98 -4.91 23.28 7.63
N LEU A 99 -4.81 23.86 6.44
CA LEU A 99 -5.85 24.76 5.93
C LEU A 99 -7.04 23.90 5.50
N LEU A 100 -8.05 23.82 6.37
CA LEU A 100 -9.38 23.28 6.04
C LEU A 100 -10.15 24.40 5.33
N ASP A 101 -10.56 24.17 4.09
CA ASP A 101 -11.70 24.88 3.48
C ASP A 101 -12.93 23.97 3.61
#